data_AF-A0A537QJW3-F1
#
_entry.id   AF-A0A537QJW3-F1
#
_cell.length_a   1.000
_cell.length_b   1.000
_cell.length_c   1.000
_cell.angle_alpha   90.00
_cell.angle_beta   90.00
_cell.angle_gamma   90.00
#
_symmetry.space_group_name_H-M   'P 1'
#
loop_
_entity.id
_entity.type
_entity.pdbx_description
1 polymer ?
#
loop_
_entity_poly.entity_id
_entity_poly.type
_entity_poly.pdbx_seq_one_letter_code
_entity_poly.pdbx_strand_id
1 'polypeptide(L)' 'HIHIRDDLVDPEKFYVQTDKMRLIGRMHGRGWYARTSDLFLMDRISFADWKDGKR' A
#
# COMPACT_ATOMS: atom_id res chain seq x y z
N HIS A 1 4.79 7.28 20.21
CA HIS A 1 5.40 8.23 19.26
C HIS A 1 5.83 7.46 18.02
N ILE A 2 5.60 7.98 16.81
CA ILE A 2 6.02 7.35 15.55
C ILE A 2 7.09 8.26 14.92
N HIS A 3 8.19 7.70 14.45
CA HIS A 3 9.24 8.44 13.74
C HIS A 3 9.24 8.03 12.26
N ILE A 4 9.17 9.01 11.37
CA ILE A 4 9.23 8.83 9.91
C ILE A 4 10.35 9.74 9.41
N ARG A 5 11.10 9.30 8.40
CA ARG A 5 12.10 10.16 7.77
C ARG A 5 11.41 11.31 7.02
N ASP A 6 11.99 12.49 7.08
CA ASP A 6 11.42 13.69 6.48
C ASP A 6 11.18 13.55 4.97
N ASP A 7 12.04 12.81 4.26
CA ASP A 7 11.93 12.58 2.82
C ASP A 7 10.79 11.65 2.40
N LEU A 8 10.11 11.04 3.37
CA LEU A 8 8.98 10.13 3.17
C LEU A 8 7.64 10.75 3.58
N VAL A 9 7.60 12.05 3.87
CA VAL A 9 6.40 12.78 4.25
C VAL A 9 6.18 13.94 3.30
N ASP A 10 4.96 14.08 2.78
CA ASP A 10 4.50 15.32 2.17
C ASP A 10 4.11 16.28 3.31
N PRO A 11 4.87 17.37 3.54
CA PRO A 11 4.67 18.23 4.70
C PRO A 11 3.41 19.11 4.58
N GLU A 12 2.87 19.29 3.37
CA GLU A 12 1.67 20.10 3.16
C GLU A 12 0.41 19.26 3.36
N LYS A 13 0.43 18.01 2.88
CA LYS A 13 -0.73 17.10 2.94
C LYS A 13 -0.69 16.15 4.12
N PHE A 14 0.41 16.11 4.86
CA PHE A 14 0.70 15.13 5.91
C PHE A 14 0.55 13.68 5.44
N TYR A 15 0.89 13.42 4.17
CA TYR A 15 0.81 12.08 3.57
C TYR A 15 2.16 11.39 3.61
N VAL A 16 2.11 10.10 3.93
CA VAL A 16 3.29 9.24 3.93
C VAL A 16 3.48 8.67 2.54
N GLN A 17 4.68 8.84 1.98
CA GLN A 17 5.09 8.35 0.66
C GLN A 17 5.47 6.86 0.75
N THR A 18 4.47 5.99 0.91
CA THR A 18 4.66 4.56 1.19
C THR A 18 5.30 3.78 0.03
N ASP A 19 5.13 4.26 -1.20
CA ASP A 19 5.78 3.75 -2.41
C ASP A 19 7.32 3.87 -2.34
N LYS A 20 7.82 4.96 -1.73
CA LYS A 20 9.26 5.23 -1.57
C LYS A 20 9.89 4.47 -0.41
N MET A 21 9.08 3.87 0.47
CA MET A 21 9.58 3.18 1.67
C MET A 21 10.26 1.85 1.36
N ARG A 22 10.04 1.28 0.16
CA ARG A 22 10.62 -0.01 -0.27
C ARG A 22 10.35 -1.13 0.74
N LEU A 23 9.10 -1.20 1.20
CA LEU A 23 8.67 -2.17 2.18
C LEU A 23 8.87 -3.61 1.68
N ILE A 24 9.06 -4.52 2.64
CA ILE A 24 9.17 -5.95 2.39
C ILE A 24 8.01 -6.67 3.05
N GLY A 25 7.34 -7.52 2.30
CA GLY A 25 6.29 -8.41 2.81
C GLY A 25 6.88 -9.75 3.21
N ARG A 26 6.51 -10.27 4.38
CA ARG A 26 6.84 -11.65 4.77
C ARG A 26 5.90 -12.61 4.05
N MET A 27 6.48 -13.58 3.35
CA MET A 27 5.73 -14.62 2.64
C MET A 27 5.79 -15.96 3.40
N HIS A 28 5.02 -16.92 2.89
CA HIS A 28 4.93 -18.28 3.44
C HIS A 28 6.28 -19.01 3.44
N GLY A 29 6.45 -19.94 4.39
CA GLY A 29 7.57 -20.90 4.42
C GLY A 29 8.98 -20.29 4.51
N ARG A 30 9.95 -21.13 4.89
CA ARG A 30 11.43 -21.07 4.75
C ARG A 30 12.17 -19.72 4.52
N GLY A 31 11.64 -18.59 4.98
CA GLY A 31 12.26 -17.27 4.81
C GLY A 31 11.94 -16.55 3.50
N TRP A 32 10.78 -16.77 2.87
CA TRP A 32 10.41 -16.02 1.67
C TRP A 32 9.94 -14.59 2.00
N TYR A 33 10.36 -13.65 1.16
CA TYR A 33 9.94 -12.25 1.23
C TYR A 33 9.64 -11.71 -0.16
N ALA A 34 8.70 -10.78 -0.24
CA ALA A 34 8.35 -10.07 -1.46
C ALA A 34 8.76 -8.60 -1.35
N ARG A 35 9.22 -8.02 -2.47
CA ARG A 35 9.33 -6.57 -2.64
C ARG A 35 7.98 -6.01 -3.04
N THR A 36 7.56 -4.89 -2.45
CA THR A 36 6.29 -4.22 -2.77
C THR A 36 6.45 -3.21 -3.91
N SER A 37 7.09 -3.60 -5.02
CA SER A 37 7.41 -2.69 -6.13
C SER A 37 6.44 -2.78 -7.31
N ASP A 38 5.69 -3.87 -7.43
CA ASP A 38 4.70 -4.08 -8.48
C ASP A 38 3.30 -3.77 -7.95
N LEU A 39 3.01 -2.48 -7.81
CA LEU A 39 1.80 -1.96 -7.19
C LEU A 39 0.80 -1.52 -8.26
N PHE A 40 -0.48 -1.77 -8.02
CA PHE A 40 -1.58 -1.24 -8.81
C PHE A 40 -2.64 -0.64 -7.88
N LEU A 41 -3.34 0.37 -8.37
CA LEU A 41 -4.49 0.94 -7.68
C LEU A 41 -5.71 0.06 -8.00
N MET A 42 -6.38 -0.42 -6.95
CA MET A 42 -7.66 -1.11 -7.07
C MET A 42 -8.70 -0.29 -6.34
N ASP A 43 -9.54 0.40 -7.10
CA ASP A 43 -10.65 1.14 -6.52
C ASP A 43 -11.61 0.19 -5.80
N ARG A 44 -12.12 0.65 -4.67
CA ARG A 44 -13.07 -0.15 -3.89
C ARG A 44 -14.40 -0.22 -4.63
N ILE A 45 -14.82 -1.44 -4.96
CA ILE A 45 -16.19 -1.67 -5.43
C ILE A 45 -17.21 -1.38 -4.31
N SER A 46 -18.24 -0.60 -4.63
CA SER A 46 -19.34 -0.38 -3.69
C SER A 46 -20.15 -1.67 -3.53
N PHE A 47 -20.85 -1.81 -2.41
CA PHE A 47 -21.69 -2.99 -2.19
C PHE A 47 -22.85 -3.09 -3.20
N ALA A 48 -23.39 -1.95 -3.63
CA ALA A 48 -24.44 -1.88 -4.64
C ALA A 48 -23.91 -2.35 -6.00
N ASP A 49 -22.76 -1.83 -6.44
CA ASP A 49 -22.15 -2.21 -7.71
C ASP A 49 -21.75 -3.69 -7.75
N TRP A 50 -21.27 -4.23 -6.63
CA TRP A 50 -20.99 -5.66 -6.49
C TRP A 50 -22.27 -6.52 -6.63
N LYS A 51 -23.39 -6.09 -6.04
CA LYS A 51 -24.68 -6.79 -6.18
C LYS A 51 -25.21 -6.76 -7.61
N ASP A 52 -24.97 -5.66 -8.32
CA ASP A 52 -25.36 -5.49 -9.72
C ASP A 52 -24.44 -6.25 -10.69
N GLY A 53 -23.45 -6.99 -10.18
CA GLY A 53 -22.54 -7.79 -10.98
C GLY A 53 -21.52 -6.98 -11.77
N LYS A 54 -21.37 -5.69 -11.47
CA LYS A 54 -20.27 -4.88 -12.01
C LYS A 54 -18.96 -5.44 -11.47
N ARG A 55 -17.97 -5.60 -12.35
CA ARG A 55 -16.63 -6.12 -12.02
C ARG A 55 -15.59 -5.06 -12.29
#